data_AF-A0A5R9P1P9-F1
#
_entry.id   AF-A0A5R9P1P9-F1
#
_cell.length_a   1.000
_cell.length_b   1.000
_cell.length_c   1.000
_cell.angle_alpha   90.00
_cell.angle_beta   90.00
_cell.angle_gamma   90.00
#
_symmetry.space_group_name_H-M   'P 1'
#
loop_
_entity.id
_entity.type
_entity.pdbx_description
1 polymer ?
#
loop_
_entity_poly.entity_id
_entity_poly.type
_entity_poly.pdbx_seq_one_letter_code
_entity_poly.pdbx_strand_id
1 'polypeptide(L)'
;MSTKTGTTVEQRADEMNARFSEENISDFGRDLERVPGFKDEADERSELLDVIGMLHKNMHNVKPPSGMYRDLPIGELRKVYQEYSASNEAYMTQYHAEQAQTVTDFEAEIEKTMADHGIDRDTAIRWDIDARGLTDDVEHYGLEYYANERGLPGGYFPASPKL
;
A
#
# COMPACT_ATOMS: atom_id res chain seq x y z
N MET A 1 9.07 39.59 -3.64
CA MET A 1 8.46 38.68 -2.63
C MET A 1 7.98 37.47 -3.38
N SER A 2 8.65 36.32 -3.23
CA SER A 2 8.32 35.09 -3.96
C SER A 2 7.53 34.18 -3.01
N THR A 3 6.22 34.05 -3.28
CA THR A 3 5.32 33.15 -2.55
C THR A 3 5.61 31.72 -2.99
N LYS A 4 6.36 30.97 -2.17
CA LYS A 4 6.35 29.51 -2.27
C LYS A 4 4.95 29.04 -1.87
N THR A 5 4.14 28.70 -2.85
CA THR A 5 2.89 27.95 -2.66
C THR A 5 3.26 26.60 -2.06
N GLY A 6 3.12 26.48 -0.73
CA GLY A 6 3.14 25.20 -0.06
C GLY A 6 1.90 24.41 -0.49
N THR A 7 2.12 23.22 -1.05
CA THR A 7 1.07 22.24 -1.36
C THR A 7 0.24 22.01 -0.09
N THR A 8 -1.09 22.13 -0.16
CA THR A 8 -2.00 21.93 0.98
C THR A 8 -2.07 20.45 1.40
N VAL A 9 -2.52 20.13 2.62
CA VAL A 9 -2.77 18.72 3.06
C VAL A 9 -3.62 17.97 2.05
N GLU A 10 -4.71 18.58 1.62
CA GLU A 10 -5.62 17.99 0.64
C GLU A 10 -4.89 17.68 -0.67
N GLN A 11 -4.05 18.60 -1.17
CA GLN A 11 -3.27 18.37 -2.38
C GLN A 11 -2.22 17.26 -2.22
N ARG A 12 -1.58 17.12 -1.04
CA ARG A 12 -0.62 16.02 -0.80
C ARG A 12 -1.32 14.68 -0.63
N ALA A 13 -2.47 14.66 0.04
CA ALA A 13 -3.30 13.48 0.16
C ALA A 13 -3.81 13.05 -1.22
N ASP A 14 -4.26 13.99 -2.06
CA ASP A 14 -4.70 13.73 -3.43
C ASP A 14 -3.54 13.29 -4.35
N GLU A 15 -2.37 13.94 -4.28
CA GLU A 15 -1.17 13.51 -5.03
C GLU A 15 -0.72 12.10 -4.62
N MET A 16 -0.84 11.76 -3.34
CA MET A 16 -0.54 10.43 -2.85
C MET A 16 -1.58 9.42 -3.30
N ASN A 17 -2.87 9.74 -3.16
CA ASN A 17 -3.96 8.90 -3.64
C ASN A 17 -3.87 8.66 -5.16
N ALA A 18 -3.49 9.69 -5.93
CA ALA A 18 -3.24 9.60 -7.37
C ALA A 18 -2.03 8.71 -7.69
N ARG A 19 -0.90 8.88 -6.99
CA ARG A 19 0.27 7.98 -7.10
C ARG A 19 -0.09 6.55 -6.74
N PHE A 20 -0.85 6.32 -5.68
CA PHE A 20 -1.33 4.97 -5.32
C PHE A 20 -2.25 4.38 -6.39
N SER A 21 -3.09 5.20 -7.03
CA SER A 21 -3.91 4.75 -8.15
C SER A 21 -3.07 4.45 -9.40
N GLU A 22 -2.01 5.22 -9.70
CA GLU A 22 -1.22 5.04 -10.92
C GLU A 22 -0.16 3.92 -10.78
N GLU A 23 0.50 3.80 -9.63
CA GLU A 23 1.54 2.81 -9.36
C GLU A 23 0.95 1.41 -9.08
N ASN A 24 -0.23 1.29 -8.46
CA ASN A 24 -0.86 -0.01 -8.21
C ASN A 24 -1.89 -0.44 -9.26
N ILE A 25 -2.55 0.48 -9.99
CA ILE A 25 -3.46 0.05 -11.08
C ILE A 25 -2.67 -0.25 -12.37
N SER A 26 -1.52 0.39 -12.60
CA SER A 26 -0.79 0.17 -13.87
C SER A 26 0.10 -1.08 -13.91
N ASP A 27 0.59 -1.59 -12.77
CA ASP A 27 1.32 -2.87 -12.72
C ASP A 27 0.44 -4.08 -12.35
N PHE A 28 -0.63 -3.93 -11.55
CA PHE A 28 -1.45 -5.08 -11.11
C PHE A 28 -2.70 -5.34 -11.95
N GLY A 29 -3.27 -4.33 -12.60
CA GLY A 29 -4.53 -4.46 -13.34
C GLY A 29 -4.38 -4.54 -14.86
N ARG A 30 -3.37 -3.88 -15.44
CA ARG A 30 -3.23 -3.76 -16.91
C ARG A 30 -2.57 -4.95 -17.59
N ASP A 31 -1.76 -5.72 -16.86
CA ASP A 31 -1.18 -6.95 -17.41
C ASP A 31 -2.18 -8.13 -17.44
N LEU A 32 -3.28 -8.05 -16.67
CA LEU A 32 -4.34 -9.06 -16.66
C LEU A 32 -5.34 -8.94 -17.82
N GLU A 33 -5.56 -7.74 -18.37
CA GLU A 33 -6.30 -7.58 -19.64
C GLU A 33 -5.49 -8.04 -20.86
N ARG A 34 -4.19 -8.30 -20.66
CA ARG A 34 -3.24 -8.67 -21.71
C ARG A 34 -2.64 -10.05 -21.53
N VAL A 35 -3.28 -10.95 -20.75
CA VAL A 35 -2.92 -12.37 -20.78
C VAL A 35 -3.21 -12.88 -22.21
N PRO A 36 -2.19 -13.14 -23.03
CA PRO A 36 -2.39 -13.70 -24.36
C PRO A 36 -3.01 -15.06 -24.15
N GLY A 37 -4.11 -15.37 -24.84
CA GLY A 37 -4.88 -16.61 -24.65
C GLY A 37 -3.99 -17.83 -24.33
N PHE A 38 -4.30 -18.48 -23.21
CA PHE A 38 -3.52 -19.58 -22.65
C PHE A 38 -3.11 -20.58 -23.72
N LYS A 39 -1.82 -20.94 -23.76
CA LYS A 39 -1.28 -21.86 -24.77
C LYS A 39 -1.75 -23.30 -24.54
N ASP A 40 -1.93 -23.70 -23.28
CA ASP A 40 -2.58 -24.94 -22.85
C ASP A 40 -3.11 -24.87 -21.40
N GLU A 41 -3.81 -25.92 -20.96
CA GLU A 41 -4.44 -26.02 -19.62
C GLU A 41 -3.43 -26.10 -18.46
N ALA A 42 -2.19 -26.51 -18.73
CA ALA A 42 -1.14 -26.62 -17.70
C ALA A 42 -0.58 -25.24 -17.35
N ASP A 43 -0.36 -24.39 -18.36
CA ASP A 43 0.04 -23.00 -18.17
C ASP A 43 -1.05 -22.21 -17.42
N GLU A 44 -2.32 -22.36 -17.83
CA GLU A 44 -3.46 -21.70 -17.17
C GLU A 44 -3.57 -22.10 -15.68
N ARG A 45 -3.39 -23.40 -15.38
CA ARG A 45 -3.41 -23.88 -14.00
C ARG A 45 -2.32 -23.24 -13.17
N SER A 46 -1.10 -23.15 -13.69
CA SER A 46 0.03 -22.57 -12.95
C SER A 46 -0.26 -21.11 -12.59
N GLU A 47 -0.73 -20.32 -13.56
CA GLU A 47 -1.06 -18.90 -13.36
C GLU A 47 -2.21 -18.73 -12.36
N LEU A 48 -3.28 -19.53 -12.48
CA LEU A 48 -4.40 -19.48 -11.54
C LEU A 48 -3.97 -19.82 -10.10
N LEU A 49 -3.11 -20.82 -9.92
CA LEU A 49 -2.62 -21.21 -8.59
C LEU A 49 -1.74 -20.13 -7.97
N ASP A 50 -0.90 -19.46 -8.77
CA ASP A 50 -0.05 -18.37 -8.30
C ASP A 50 -0.90 -17.17 -7.84
N VAL A 51 -1.88 -16.77 -8.66
CA VAL A 51 -2.77 -15.65 -8.35
C VAL A 51 -3.68 -15.96 -7.16
N ILE A 52 -4.28 -17.16 -7.10
CA ILE A 52 -5.08 -17.59 -5.95
C ILE A 52 -4.22 -17.62 -4.67
N GLY A 53 -2.97 -18.06 -4.77
CA GLY A 53 -2.04 -18.06 -3.64
C GLY A 53 -1.74 -16.68 -3.10
N MET A 54 -1.57 -15.69 -4.00
CA MET A 54 -1.41 -14.29 -3.64
C MET A 54 -2.68 -13.72 -3.00
N LEU A 55 -3.84 -13.91 -3.63
CA LEU A 55 -5.12 -13.39 -3.13
C LEU A 55 -5.48 -13.99 -1.76
N HIS A 56 -5.24 -15.28 -1.56
CA HIS A 56 -5.43 -15.93 -0.26
C HIS A 56 -4.57 -15.27 0.82
N LYS A 57 -3.29 -14.99 0.51
CA LYS A 57 -2.39 -14.30 1.44
C LYS A 57 -2.90 -12.89 1.77
N ASN A 58 -3.39 -12.15 0.79
CA ASN A 58 -3.93 -10.81 1.02
C ASN A 58 -5.16 -10.85 1.93
N MET A 59 -6.08 -11.80 1.70
CA MET A 59 -7.33 -11.90 2.45
C MET A 59 -7.16 -12.49 3.86
N HIS A 60 -6.23 -13.41 4.05
CA HIS A 60 -6.10 -14.19 5.30
C HIS A 60 -4.78 -13.97 6.04
N ASN A 61 -3.89 -13.12 5.52
CA ASN A 61 -2.55 -12.86 6.03
C ASN A 61 -1.69 -14.13 6.26
N VAL A 62 -2.00 -15.20 5.52
CA VAL A 62 -1.30 -16.49 5.61
C VAL A 62 -1.23 -17.09 4.21
N LYS A 63 -0.15 -17.82 3.88
CA LYS A 63 -0.11 -18.57 2.63
C LYS A 63 -1.09 -19.75 2.71
N PRO A 64 -1.75 -20.12 1.60
CA PRO A 64 -2.58 -21.31 1.62
C PRO A 64 -1.74 -22.55 1.91
N PRO A 65 -2.28 -23.54 2.65
CA PRO A 65 -1.63 -24.83 2.84
C PRO A 65 -1.21 -25.46 1.51
N SER A 66 -0.06 -26.13 1.51
CA SER A 66 0.44 -26.81 0.31
C SER A 66 -0.60 -27.82 -0.20
N GLY A 67 -0.92 -27.74 -1.48
CA GLY A 67 -1.88 -28.64 -2.12
C GLY A 67 -3.35 -28.21 -2.03
N MET A 68 -3.71 -27.19 -1.23
CA MET A 68 -5.11 -26.76 -1.01
C MET A 68 -5.90 -26.56 -2.31
N TYR A 69 -5.28 -25.95 -3.32
CA TYR A 69 -5.90 -25.69 -4.63
C TYR A 69 -5.34 -26.55 -5.76
N ARG A 70 -4.20 -27.23 -5.53
CA ARG A 70 -3.41 -27.88 -6.58
C ARG A 70 -4.22 -28.91 -7.38
N ASP A 71 -5.05 -29.67 -6.68
CA ASP A 71 -5.77 -30.81 -7.23
C ASP A 71 -7.19 -30.46 -7.72
N LEU A 72 -7.58 -29.18 -7.67
CA LEU A 72 -8.88 -28.74 -8.16
C LEU A 72 -8.98 -28.83 -9.70
N PRO A 73 -10.15 -29.20 -10.25
CA PRO A 73 -10.40 -29.06 -11.69
C PRO A 73 -10.22 -27.61 -12.15
N ILE A 74 -9.80 -27.40 -13.40
CA ILE A 74 -9.53 -26.04 -13.92
C ILE A 74 -10.77 -25.12 -13.83
N GLY A 75 -11.97 -25.66 -14.04
CA GLY A 75 -13.21 -24.92 -13.88
C GLY A 75 -13.49 -24.47 -12.44
N GLU A 76 -13.03 -25.22 -11.44
CA GLU A 76 -13.14 -24.83 -10.03
C GLU A 76 -12.06 -23.81 -9.66
N LEU A 77 -10.84 -23.92 -10.20
CA LEU A 77 -9.80 -22.89 -10.05
C LEU A 77 -10.28 -21.53 -10.58
N ARG A 78 -10.93 -21.50 -11.74
CA ARG A 78 -11.51 -20.25 -12.29
C ARG A 78 -12.56 -19.64 -11.37
N LYS A 79 -13.42 -20.45 -10.74
CA LYS A 79 -14.41 -19.96 -9.77
C LYS A 79 -13.75 -19.39 -8.52
N VAL A 80 -12.79 -20.11 -7.94
CA VAL A 80 -12.03 -19.65 -6.77
C VAL A 80 -11.32 -18.33 -7.08
N TYR A 81 -10.70 -18.23 -8.25
CA TYR A 81 -10.09 -16.99 -8.70
C TYR A 81 -11.11 -15.85 -8.78
N GLN A 82 -12.27 -16.06 -9.41
CA GLN A 82 -13.32 -15.03 -9.52
C GLN A 82 -13.83 -14.57 -8.15
N GLU A 83 -14.10 -15.52 -7.23
CA GLU A 83 -14.55 -15.21 -5.87
C GLU A 83 -13.51 -14.41 -5.09
N TYR A 84 -12.24 -14.80 -5.19
CA TYR A 84 -11.14 -14.13 -4.48
C TYR A 84 -10.81 -12.79 -5.10
N SER A 85 -10.87 -12.67 -6.43
CA SER A 85 -10.63 -11.41 -7.14
C SER A 85 -11.69 -10.36 -6.76
N ALA A 86 -12.98 -10.73 -6.76
CA ALA A 86 -14.05 -9.83 -6.36
C ALA A 86 -13.97 -9.44 -4.87
N SER A 87 -13.65 -10.41 -4.00
CA SER A 87 -13.49 -10.15 -2.56
C SER A 87 -12.27 -9.28 -2.27
N ASN A 88 -11.17 -9.50 -3.00
CA ASN A 88 -9.95 -8.71 -2.88
C ASN A 88 -10.14 -7.29 -3.43
N GLU A 89 -10.90 -7.08 -4.50
CA GLU A 89 -11.20 -5.74 -5.00
C GLU A 89 -11.96 -4.90 -3.96
N ALA A 90 -12.99 -5.48 -3.34
CA ALA A 90 -13.73 -4.83 -2.25
C ALA A 90 -12.82 -4.54 -1.05
N TYR A 91 -11.99 -5.53 -0.65
CA TYR A 91 -11.03 -5.36 0.44
C TYR A 91 -10.00 -4.27 0.14
N MET A 92 -9.41 -4.26 -1.05
CA MET A 92 -8.41 -3.26 -1.45
C MET A 92 -9.03 -1.87 -1.52
N THR A 93 -10.28 -1.73 -1.97
CA THR A 93 -10.98 -0.45 -1.98
C THR A 93 -11.11 0.11 -0.55
N GLN A 94 -11.53 -0.73 0.40
CA GLN A 94 -11.62 -0.33 1.80
C GLN A 94 -10.23 -0.04 2.40
N TYR A 95 -9.25 -0.91 2.16
CA TYR A 95 -7.88 -0.73 2.60
C TYR A 95 -7.27 0.58 2.09
N HIS A 96 -7.50 0.93 0.83
CA HIS A 96 -7.04 2.21 0.26
C HIS A 96 -7.74 3.41 0.89
N ALA A 97 -9.04 3.31 1.19
CA ALA A 97 -9.76 4.37 1.90
C ALA A 97 -9.23 4.57 3.33
N GLU A 98 -8.93 3.48 4.05
CA GLU A 98 -8.33 3.52 5.39
C GLU A 98 -6.91 4.11 5.36
N GLN A 99 -6.11 3.74 4.35
CA GLN A 99 -4.78 4.30 4.12
C GLN A 99 -4.83 5.81 3.81
N ALA A 100 -5.75 6.24 2.95
CA ALA A 100 -5.93 7.65 2.63
C ALA A 100 -6.32 8.46 3.88
N GLN A 101 -7.24 7.94 4.69
CA GLN A 101 -7.62 8.58 5.96
C GLN A 101 -6.43 8.66 6.92
N THR A 102 -5.63 7.60 7.03
CA THR A 102 -4.44 7.57 7.89
C THR A 102 -3.42 8.63 7.48
N VAL A 103 -3.21 8.83 6.16
CA VAL A 103 -2.36 9.90 5.64
C VAL A 103 -2.93 11.28 5.98
N THR A 104 -4.23 11.49 5.81
CA THR A 104 -4.89 12.77 6.15
C THR A 104 -4.74 13.10 7.63
N ASP A 105 -5.00 12.13 8.52
CA ASP A 105 -4.90 12.31 9.96
C ASP A 105 -3.45 12.61 10.38
N PHE A 106 -2.48 11.90 9.79
CA PHE A 106 -1.06 12.14 10.01
C PHE A 106 -0.64 13.56 9.62
N GLU A 107 -0.95 14.00 8.40
CA GLU A 107 -0.56 15.34 7.93
C GLU A 107 -1.25 16.44 8.75
N ALA A 108 -2.51 16.24 9.16
CA ALA A 108 -3.21 17.19 10.03
C ALA A 108 -2.52 17.35 11.40
N GLU A 109 -2.02 16.25 11.98
CA GLU A 109 -1.26 16.27 13.23
C GLU A 109 0.09 17.00 13.07
N ILE A 110 0.79 16.75 11.97
CA ILE A 110 2.06 17.42 11.66
C ILE A 110 1.85 18.91 11.40
N GLU A 111 0.84 19.31 10.61
CA GLU A 111 0.56 20.72 10.36
C GLU A 111 0.13 21.45 11.62
N LYS A 112 -0.68 20.82 12.48
CA LYS A 112 -1.02 21.38 13.78
C LYS A 112 0.23 21.62 14.62
N THR A 113 1.14 20.64 14.68
CA THR A 113 2.41 20.75 15.41
C THR A 113 3.28 21.88 14.85
N MET A 114 3.35 22.02 13.53
CA MET A 114 4.04 23.14 12.86
C MET A 114 3.44 24.49 13.26
N ALA A 115 2.10 24.61 13.27
CA ALA A 115 1.40 25.84 13.61
C ALA A 115 1.52 26.21 15.09
N ASP A 116 1.37 25.23 15.99
CA ASP A 116 1.40 25.42 17.44
C ASP A 116 2.81 25.81 17.93
N HIS A 117 3.86 25.33 17.26
CA HIS A 117 5.25 25.52 17.68
C HIS A 117 6.08 26.42 16.75
N GLY A 118 5.55 26.83 15.60
CA GLY A 118 6.25 27.66 14.63
C GLY A 118 7.48 26.98 14.01
N ILE A 119 7.40 25.65 13.80
CA ILE A 119 8.50 24.82 13.27
C ILE A 119 8.20 24.32 11.85
N ASP A 120 9.23 23.86 11.15
CA ASP A 120 9.09 23.21 9.86
C ASP A 120 8.60 21.76 9.99
N ARG A 121 8.17 21.19 8.85
CA ARG A 121 7.59 19.84 8.76
C ARG A 121 8.57 18.75 9.19
N ASP A 122 9.83 18.85 8.81
CA ASP A 122 10.83 17.82 9.12
C ASP A 122 11.14 17.81 10.62
N THR A 123 11.19 19.00 11.24
CA THR A 123 11.29 19.13 12.70
C THR A 123 10.06 18.57 13.41
N ALA A 124 8.84 18.83 12.91
CA ALA A 124 7.61 18.28 13.48
C ALA A 124 7.55 16.74 13.39
N ILE A 125 7.99 16.16 12.28
CA ILE A 125 8.08 14.70 12.10
C ILE A 125 9.10 14.08 13.06
N ARG A 126 10.27 14.70 13.19
CA ARG A 126 11.28 14.25 14.16
C ARG A 126 10.73 14.28 15.59
N TRP A 127 9.97 15.30 15.95
CA TRP A 127 9.33 15.36 17.26
C TRP A 127 8.26 14.28 17.46
N ASP A 128 7.48 13.92 16.44
CA ASP A 128 6.54 12.79 16.54
C ASP A 128 7.27 11.44 16.68
N ILE A 129 8.39 11.26 15.98
CA ILE A 129 9.27 10.08 16.14
C ILE A 129 9.78 10.00 17.58
N ASP A 130 10.31 11.11 18.11
CA ASP A 130 10.84 11.19 19.47
C ASP A 130 9.74 10.95 20.52
N ALA A 131 8.55 11.54 20.33
CA ALA A 131 7.41 11.37 21.22
C ALA A 131 6.92 9.91 21.31
N ARG A 132 7.12 9.14 20.24
CA ARG A 132 6.78 7.71 20.16
C ARG A 132 7.89 6.80 20.65
N GLY A 133 9.06 7.36 20.99
CA GLY A 133 10.22 6.58 21.42
C GLY A 133 10.82 5.74 20.29
N LEU A 134 10.64 6.15 19.03
CA LEU A 134 11.09 5.41 17.85
C LEU A 134 12.43 5.91 17.29
N THR A 135 13.09 6.86 17.96
CA THR A 135 14.30 7.51 17.48
C THR A 135 15.39 6.51 17.09
N ASP A 136 15.72 5.59 17.99
CA ASP A 136 16.77 4.57 17.76
C ASP A 136 16.40 3.63 16.60
N ASP A 137 15.12 3.23 16.49
CA ASP A 137 14.64 2.35 15.43
C ASP A 137 14.63 3.06 14.08
N VAL A 138 14.27 4.34 14.03
CA VAL A 138 14.31 5.13 12.79
C VAL A 138 15.76 5.38 12.35
N GLU A 139 16.69 5.60 13.28
CA GLU A 139 18.10 5.71 12.95
C GLU A 139 18.66 4.40 12.36
N HIS A 140 18.19 3.25 12.86
CA HIS A 140 18.66 1.93 12.44
C HIS A 140 17.98 1.41 11.17
N TYR A 141 16.65 1.50 11.09
CA TYR A 141 15.80 0.93 10.05
C TYR A 141 15.30 1.97 9.03
N GLY A 142 15.48 3.26 9.30
CA GLY A 142 15.03 4.36 8.45
C GLY A 142 13.57 4.75 8.65
N LEU A 143 13.14 5.78 7.92
CA LEU A 143 11.78 6.34 8.00
C LEU A 143 10.68 5.37 7.53
N GLU A 144 11.03 4.31 6.80
CA GLU A 144 10.08 3.26 6.41
C GLU A 144 9.55 2.50 7.64
N TYR A 145 10.39 2.29 8.65
CA TYR A 145 9.96 1.70 9.91
C TYR A 145 8.91 2.57 10.60
N TYR A 146 9.17 3.87 10.70
CA TYR A 146 8.21 4.82 11.26
C TYR A 146 6.91 4.93 10.44
N ALA A 147 6.99 4.89 9.11
CA ALA A 147 5.79 4.81 8.27
C ALA A 147 4.96 3.57 8.63
N ASN A 148 5.59 2.41 8.79
CA ASN A 148 4.92 1.18 9.17
C ASN A 148 4.25 1.29 10.55
N GLU A 149 4.97 1.79 11.57
CA GLU A 149 4.44 2.00 12.93
C GLU A 149 3.25 2.99 12.95
N ARG A 150 3.21 3.95 12.01
CA ARG A 150 2.08 4.88 11.85
C ARG A 150 0.92 4.32 11.02
N GLY A 151 1.08 3.13 10.44
CA GLY A 151 0.12 2.57 9.48
C GLY A 151 0.10 3.30 8.14
N LEU A 152 1.12 4.12 7.86
CA LEU A 152 1.25 4.86 6.61
C LEU A 152 1.59 3.91 5.47
N PRO A 153 1.16 4.24 4.24
CA PRO A 153 1.39 3.40 3.10
C PRO A 153 2.89 3.32 2.75
N GLY A 154 3.31 2.19 2.21
CA GLY A 154 4.68 2.01 1.73
C GLY A 154 5.06 3.08 0.70
N GLY A 155 6.27 3.61 0.79
CA GLY A 155 6.74 4.70 -0.07
C GLY A 155 6.22 6.10 0.31
N TYR A 156 5.49 6.24 1.41
CA TYR A 156 5.01 7.54 1.90
C TYR A 156 6.15 8.54 2.13
N PHE A 157 7.20 8.12 2.83
CA PHE A 157 8.46 8.86 2.81
C PHE A 157 9.19 8.53 1.52
N PRO A 158 9.65 9.53 0.75
CA PRO A 158 10.55 9.24 -0.35
C PRO A 158 11.73 8.44 0.19
N ALA A 159 12.30 7.56 -0.64
CA ALA A 159 13.55 6.88 -0.31
C ALA A 159 14.64 7.92 -0.11
N SER A 160 14.75 8.45 1.11
CA SER A 160 15.71 9.48 1.45
C SER A 160 17.07 8.80 1.60
N PRO A 161 18.15 9.39 1.06
CA PRO A 161 19.46 9.07 1.57
C PRO A 161 19.43 9.39 3.07
N LYS A 162 19.95 8.46 3.87
CA LYS A 162 20.02 8.47 5.35
C LYS A 162 19.95 9.87 5.98
N LEU A 163 19.08 10.01 6.98
CA LEU A 163 19.06 11.13 7.92
C LEU A 163 20.46 11.45 8.46
#